data_AF-A0A8I0H654-F1
#
_entry.id   AF-A0A8I0H654-F1
#
_cell.length_a   1.000
_cell.length_b   1.000
_cell.length_c   1.000
_cell.angle_alpha   90.00
_cell.angle_beta   90.00
_cell.angle_gamma   90.00
#
_symmetry.space_group_name_H-M   'P 1'
#
loop_
_entity.id
_entity.type
_entity.pdbx_description
1 polymer ?
#
loop_
_entity_poly.entity_id
_entity_poly.type
_entity_poly.pdbx_seq_one_letter_code
_entity_poly.pdbx_strand_id
1 'polypeptide(L)'
;PMPKDQFVTALRDADACFITLSEQIDAEILAQSPNLKVIANMAVGYDNIDVESATANNVVVTNTPNVLTETTAELGFTLMLAIAR
;
A
#
# COMPACT_ATOMS: atom_id res chain seq x y z
N PRO A 1 9.02 -9.39 5.15
CA PRO A 1 7.93 -9.41 4.14
C PRO A 1 7.47 -10.85 3.89
N MET A 2 6.16 -11.05 3.73
CA MET A 2 5.59 -12.35 3.37
C MET A 2 5.99 -12.70 1.91
N PRO A 3 6.32 -13.96 1.60
CA PRO A 3 6.56 -14.39 0.22
C PRO A 3 5.33 -14.17 -0.67
N LYS A 4 5.53 -13.78 -1.95
CA LYS A 4 4.44 -13.46 -2.89
C LYS A 4 3.40 -14.57 -3.00
N ASP A 5 3.84 -15.83 -3.10
CA ASP A 5 2.93 -16.98 -3.25
C ASP A 5 2.00 -17.17 -2.04
N GLN A 6 2.55 -16.94 -0.84
CA GLN A 6 1.77 -17.03 0.40
C GLN A 6 0.78 -15.86 0.52
N PHE A 7 1.21 -14.67 0.08
CA PHE A 7 0.36 -13.48 0.06
C PHE A 7 -0.83 -13.62 -0.90
N VAL A 8 -0.59 -14.11 -2.12
CA VAL A 8 -1.64 -14.40 -3.10
C VAL A 8 -2.62 -15.44 -2.55
N THR A 9 -2.10 -16.49 -1.89
CA THR A 9 -2.93 -17.53 -1.30
C THR A 9 -3.81 -16.97 -0.19
N ALA A 10 -3.28 -16.10 0.67
CA ALA A 10 -4.05 -15.47 1.75
C ALA A 10 -5.14 -14.52 1.21
N LEU A 11 -4.89 -13.86 0.08
CA LEU A 11 -5.82 -12.91 -0.52
C LEU A 11 -7.03 -13.55 -1.21
N ARG A 12 -6.92 -14.80 -1.68
CA ARG A 12 -8.01 -15.51 -2.37
C ARG A 12 -9.32 -15.52 -1.58
N ASP A 13 -9.21 -15.72 -0.28
CA ASP A 13 -10.35 -15.86 0.64
C ASP A 13 -10.61 -14.58 1.45
N ALA A 14 -9.89 -13.48 1.20
CA ALA A 14 -9.98 -12.26 1.97
C ALA A 14 -10.99 -11.26 1.38
N ASP A 15 -11.83 -10.68 2.24
CA ASP A 15 -12.68 -9.53 1.88
C ASP A 15 -11.93 -8.19 1.91
N ALA A 16 -10.87 -8.10 2.73
CA ALA A 16 -10.12 -6.88 2.98
C ALA A 16 -8.63 -7.19 3.10
N CYS A 17 -7.79 -6.31 2.55
CA CYS A 17 -6.34 -6.39 2.68
C CYS A 17 -5.80 -5.13 3.35
N PHE A 18 -4.89 -5.32 4.32
CA PHE A 18 -4.14 -4.24 4.93
C PHE A 18 -2.67 -4.38 4.53
N ILE A 19 -2.13 -3.35 3.86
CA ILE A 19 -0.78 -3.37 3.30
C ILE A 19 0.04 -2.18 3.76
N THR A 20 1.35 -2.31 3.57
CA THR A 20 2.33 -1.26 3.76
C THR A 20 2.99 -0.94 2.41
N LEU A 21 4.16 -0.28 2.42
CA LEU A 21 4.91 0.07 1.21
C LEU A 21 5.65 -1.12 0.55
N SER A 22 5.70 -2.28 1.20
CA SER A 22 6.51 -3.42 0.74
C SER A 22 5.77 -4.33 -0.25
N GLU A 23 4.44 -4.34 -0.18
CA GLU A 23 3.58 -5.21 -0.98
C GLU A 23 3.25 -4.53 -2.31
N GLN A 24 3.39 -5.26 -3.41
CA GLN A 24 3.01 -4.78 -4.74
C GLN A 24 1.69 -5.44 -5.15
N ILE A 25 0.66 -4.64 -5.38
CA ILE A 25 -0.66 -5.08 -5.84
C ILE A 25 -0.77 -4.80 -7.33
N ASP A 26 -0.65 -5.87 -8.12
CA ASP A 26 -0.78 -5.85 -9.57
C ASP A 26 -2.13 -6.45 -10.02
N ALA A 27 -2.44 -6.30 -11.30
CA ALA A 27 -3.66 -6.85 -11.91
C ALA A 27 -3.79 -8.37 -11.73
N GLU A 28 -2.66 -9.10 -11.67
CA GLU A 28 -2.64 -10.55 -11.50
C GLU A 28 -3.12 -10.96 -10.09
N ILE A 29 -2.64 -10.28 -9.05
CA ILE A 29 -3.08 -10.50 -7.67
C ILE A 29 -4.57 -10.18 -7.54
N LEU A 30 -5.03 -9.07 -8.13
CA LEU A 30 -6.44 -8.68 -8.10
C LEU A 30 -7.33 -9.71 -8.81
N ALA A 31 -6.91 -10.23 -9.97
CA ALA A 31 -7.63 -11.28 -10.68
C ALA A 31 -7.73 -12.59 -9.90
N GLN A 32 -6.75 -12.87 -9.03
CA GLN A 32 -6.75 -14.05 -8.16
C GLN A 32 -7.48 -13.82 -6.83
N SER A 33 -8.03 -12.63 -6.57
CA SER A 33 -8.64 -12.25 -5.30
C SER A 33 -10.12 -11.86 -5.48
N PRO A 34 -11.01 -12.80 -5.86
CA PRO A 34 -12.37 -12.49 -6.31
C PRO A 34 -13.28 -11.91 -5.21
N ASN A 35 -12.94 -12.15 -3.93
CA ASN A 35 -13.71 -11.69 -2.78
C ASN A 35 -13.24 -10.33 -2.26
N LEU A 36 -12.10 -9.82 -2.74
CA LEU A 36 -11.47 -8.62 -2.22
C LEU A 36 -12.34 -7.40 -2.54
N LYS A 37 -12.68 -6.63 -1.50
CA LYS A 37 -13.52 -5.42 -1.60
C LYS A 37 -12.76 -4.15 -1.27
N VAL A 38 -11.74 -4.25 -0.42
CA VAL A 38 -10.99 -3.08 0.05
C VAL A 38 -9.52 -3.39 0.27
N ILE A 39 -8.68 -2.43 -0.11
CA ILE A 39 -7.24 -2.37 0.20
C ILE A 39 -7.00 -1.13 1.05
N ALA A 40 -6.55 -1.35 2.28
CA ALA A 40 -6.15 -0.31 3.21
C ALA A 40 -4.62 -0.19 3.23
N ASN A 41 -4.11 0.90 2.65
CA ASN A 41 -2.69 1.18 2.58
C ASN A 41 -2.26 2.07 3.76
N MET A 42 -1.33 1.56 4.57
CA MET A 42 -0.68 2.30 5.65
C MET A 42 0.45 3.19 5.11
N ALA A 43 0.14 4.05 4.14
CA ALA A 43 1.06 5.02 3.56
C ALA A 43 0.30 6.15 2.86
N VAL A 44 0.99 7.26 2.61
CA VAL A 44 0.47 8.34 1.76
C VAL A 44 0.61 7.96 0.28
N GLY A 45 1.80 7.49 -0.12
CA GLY A 45 2.08 7.01 -1.48
C GLY A 45 1.43 5.65 -1.74
N TYR A 46 0.92 5.47 -2.96
CA TYR A 46 0.22 4.27 -3.40
C TYR A 46 0.74 3.75 -4.75
N ASP A 47 1.97 4.09 -5.12
CA ASP A 47 2.62 3.66 -6.37
C ASP A 47 2.79 2.13 -6.45
N ASN A 48 2.72 1.45 -5.30
CA ASN A 48 2.75 0.01 -5.19
C ASN A 48 1.40 -0.66 -5.53
N ILE A 49 0.36 0.11 -5.83
CA ILE A 49 -1.00 -0.39 -6.12
C ILE A 49 -1.41 0.05 -7.53
N ASP A 50 -1.78 -0.91 -8.37
CA ASP A 50 -2.47 -0.61 -9.63
C ASP A 50 -3.93 -0.21 -9.36
N VAL A 51 -4.14 1.09 -9.17
CA VAL A 51 -5.45 1.69 -8.84
C VAL A 51 -6.46 1.51 -9.98
N GLU A 52 -6.01 1.52 -11.24
CA GLU A 52 -6.90 1.33 -12.39
C GLU A 52 -7.46 -0.10 -12.40
N SER A 53 -6.59 -1.09 -12.21
CA SER A 53 -7.00 -2.48 -12.09
C SER A 53 -7.85 -2.73 -10.85
N ALA A 54 -7.54 -2.10 -9.71
CA ALA A 54 -8.36 -2.21 -8.50
C ALA A 54 -9.77 -1.67 -8.74
N THR A 55 -9.87 -0.51 -9.40
CA THR A 55 -11.16 0.11 -9.75
C THR A 55 -11.96 -0.77 -10.71
N ALA A 56 -11.32 -1.36 -11.73
CA ALA A 56 -11.96 -2.26 -12.67
C ALA A 56 -12.52 -3.54 -12.01
N ASN A 57 -11.91 -3.99 -10.91
CA ASN A 57 -12.36 -5.13 -10.11
C ASN A 57 -13.31 -4.73 -8.95
N ASN A 58 -13.78 -3.48 -8.91
CA ASN A 58 -14.63 -2.93 -7.83
C ASN A 58 -13.99 -3.00 -6.43
N VAL A 59 -12.66 -2.90 -6.36
CA VAL A 59 -11.90 -2.87 -5.11
C VAL A 59 -11.62 -1.42 -4.71
N VAL A 60 -12.03 -1.03 -3.51
CA VAL A 60 -11.77 0.30 -2.96
C VAL A 60 -10.34 0.37 -2.43
N VAL A 61 -9.56 1.37 -2.85
CA VAL A 61 -8.22 1.61 -2.31
C VAL A 61 -8.25 2.84 -1.40
N THR A 62 -7.67 2.72 -0.20
CA THR A 62 -7.55 3.82 0.76
C THR A 62 -6.09 4.01 1.15
N ASN A 63 -5.72 5.25 1.46
CA ASN A 63 -4.40 5.66 1.92
C ASN A 63 -4.53 6.60 3.13
N THR A 64 -3.41 7.07 3.69
CA THR A 64 -3.39 7.94 4.87
C THR A 64 -2.89 9.35 4.54
N PRO A 65 -3.66 10.17 3.79
CA PRO A 65 -3.20 11.51 3.41
C PRO A 65 -3.04 12.41 4.64
N ASN A 66 -2.13 13.39 4.55
CA ASN A 66 -1.90 14.47 5.51
C ASN A 66 -1.31 14.11 6.89
N VAL A 67 -1.24 12.83 7.28
CA VAL A 67 -0.76 12.47 8.63
C VAL A 67 0.76 12.39 8.77
N LEU A 68 1.51 12.35 7.66
CA LEU A 68 2.97 12.21 7.65
C LEU A 68 3.70 13.50 7.28
N THR A 69 2.99 14.52 6.80
CA THR A 69 3.60 15.70 6.16
C THR A 69 4.55 16.46 7.08
N GLU A 70 4.12 16.75 8.31
CA GLU A 70 4.93 17.49 9.29
C GLU A 70 6.13 16.66 9.76
N THR A 71 5.90 15.42 10.18
CA THR A 71 6.97 14.53 10.67
C THR A 71 8.05 14.26 9.61
N THR A 72 7.65 14.07 8.35
CA THR A 72 8.62 13.92 7.24
C THR A 72 9.42 15.20 7.01
N ALA A 73 8.80 16.38 7.14
CA ALA A 73 9.51 17.65 7.03
C ALA A 73 10.51 17.84 8.18
N GLU A 74 10.11 17.59 9.42
CA GLU A 74 10.97 17.68 10.61
C GLU A 74 12.19 16.75 10.50
N LEU A 75 11.98 15.52 10.05
CA LEU A 75 13.06 14.57 9.79
C LEU A 75 14.02 15.10 8.71
N GLY A 76 13.50 15.68 7.64
CA GLY A 76 14.30 16.28 6.57
C GLY A 76 15.22 17.38 7.09
N PHE A 77 14.68 18.32 7.88
CA PHE A 77 15.50 19.35 8.53
C PHE A 77 16.52 18.78 9.50
N THR A 78 16.14 17.77 10.29
CA THR A 78 17.05 17.09 11.22
C THR A 78 18.23 16.46 10.48
N LEU A 79 17.97 15.78 9.36
CA LEU A 79 19.02 15.18 8.53
C LEU A 79 19.95 16.26 7.94
N MET A 80 19.40 17.37 7.41
CA MET A 80 20.20 18.50 6.91
C MET A 80 21.14 19.09 7.97
N LEU A 81 20.66 19.23 9.21
CA LEU A 81 21.48 19.72 10.32
C LEU A 81 22.52 18.70 10.77
N ALA A 82 22.17 17.40 10.79
CA ALA A 82 23.07 16.33 11.22
C ALA A 82 24.27 16.16 10.29
N ILE A 83 24.09 16.32 8.97
CA ILE A 83 25.19 16.20 7.98
C ILE A 83 26.08 17.45 7.90
N ALA A 84 25.59 18.60 8.37
CA ALA A 84 26.31 19.86 8.29
C ALA A 84 27.40 20.02 9.38
N ARG A 85 27.45 19.10 10.34
CA ARG A 85 28.46 19.01 11.40
C ARG A 85 29.40 17.84 11.16
#